data_AF-A0A2E7MCL3-F1
#
_entry.id   AF-A0A2E7MCL3-F1
#
_cell.length_a   1.000
_cell.length_b   1.000
_cell.length_c   1.000
_cell.angle_alpha   90.00
_cell.angle_beta   90.00
_cell.angle_gamma   90.00
#
_symmetry.space_group_name_H-M   'P 1'
#
loop_
_entity.id
_entity.type
_entity.pdbx_description
1 polymer ?
#
loop_
_entity_poly.entity_id
_entity_poly.type
_entity_poly.pdbx_seq_one_letter_code
_entity_poly.pdbx_strand_id
1 'polypeptide(L)'
;MERSLFASEAVVRVAQAALVVLLLGLSSAGVDAQEASSTDGTAASGGGQEFSPMAASPVTTTQLTDPITGQLFEAEVLLVTNGRGGYDSDGCPYSQGPQPRAYAIATSPYTLYSAPVESYGKGVPAKATGSLHQYLQQFADKEATSPLTPTRRYELAALAAEHLGEGPYAVGDYLLSAGWTVRDRIVGFLPAVQGASDAWEKLQGVLPDYRAVASPRGRTLASFDLARLSHRGGFGWERDALLAQLESFPDAGLGAFSKREEFRRLVRREHELLRAARSRFEEGLGMGLGSSEDRSYRRYLVGELSRRLGELERAGDELRAVANDTETSAEVLGVVRDILAVLQLQGATASALDLSWTNEAKEAP
;
A
#
# COMPACT_ATOMS: atom_id res chain seq x y z
N MET A 1 -2.96 30.02 -0.55
CA MET A 1 -3.59 28.75 -0.96
C MET A 1 -2.82 28.03 -2.08
N GLU A 2 -1.58 28.42 -2.42
CA GLU A 2 -0.80 27.81 -3.53
C GLU A 2 0.44 26.99 -3.08
N ARG A 3 0.64 26.78 -1.78
CA ARG A 3 1.81 26.02 -1.26
C ARG A 3 1.62 24.50 -1.16
N SER A 4 0.44 23.97 -1.53
CA SER A 4 0.08 22.55 -1.38
C SER A 4 0.41 21.67 -2.61
N LEU A 5 0.66 22.26 -3.79
CA LEU A 5 0.89 21.49 -5.03
C LEU A 5 2.33 20.99 -5.20
N PHE A 6 3.34 21.67 -4.65
CA PHE A 6 4.75 21.25 -4.80
C PHE A 6 5.13 20.07 -3.90
N ALA A 7 4.44 19.89 -2.76
CA ALA A 7 4.66 18.73 -1.89
C ALA A 7 4.12 17.42 -2.52
N SER A 8 3.08 17.49 -3.37
CA SER A 8 2.49 16.30 -3.97
C SER A 8 3.33 15.71 -5.09
N GLU A 9 4.08 16.52 -5.86
CA GLU A 9 4.98 16.01 -6.89
C GLU A 9 6.20 15.29 -6.29
N ALA A 10 6.77 15.78 -5.20
CA ALA A 10 7.91 15.13 -4.53
C ALA A 10 7.53 13.76 -3.94
N VAL A 11 6.36 13.65 -3.30
CA VAL A 11 5.90 12.38 -2.71
C VAL A 11 5.46 11.38 -3.78
N VAL A 12 4.83 11.83 -4.87
CA VAL A 12 4.56 10.99 -6.04
C VAL A 12 5.87 10.53 -6.69
N ARG A 13 6.90 11.40 -6.75
CA ARG A 13 8.23 11.02 -7.20
C ARG A 13 8.93 10.06 -6.25
N VAL A 14 8.69 10.04 -4.94
CA VAL A 14 9.24 9.01 -4.04
C VAL A 14 8.48 7.70 -4.15
N ALA A 15 7.15 7.70 -4.33
CA ALA A 15 6.41 6.47 -4.61
C ALA A 15 6.78 5.89 -5.99
N GLN A 16 6.99 6.76 -6.99
CA GLN A 16 7.49 6.40 -8.31
C GLN A 16 8.98 6.10 -8.31
N ALA A 17 9.81 6.75 -7.48
CA ALA A 17 11.25 6.48 -7.35
C ALA A 17 11.52 5.25 -6.49
N ALA A 18 10.69 4.93 -5.51
CA ALA A 18 10.73 3.63 -4.82
C ALA A 18 10.30 2.52 -5.77
N LEU A 19 9.28 2.77 -6.60
CA LEU A 19 8.92 1.87 -7.71
C LEU A 19 10.05 1.78 -8.75
N VAL A 20 10.71 2.89 -9.09
CA VAL A 20 11.83 2.95 -10.05
C VAL A 20 13.15 2.45 -9.46
N VAL A 21 13.37 2.51 -8.15
CA VAL A 21 14.54 1.94 -7.44
C VAL A 21 14.32 0.43 -7.22
N LEU A 22 13.08 -0.02 -7.03
CA LEU A 22 12.72 -1.44 -7.20
C LEU A 22 12.92 -1.90 -8.65
N LEU A 23 12.59 -1.06 -9.65
CA LEU A 23 12.73 -1.39 -11.08
C LEU A 23 14.14 -1.17 -11.67
N LEU A 24 15.02 -0.36 -11.06
CA LEU A 24 16.35 0.01 -11.57
C LEU A 24 17.51 -0.34 -10.63
N GLY A 25 17.25 -1.01 -9.51
CA GLY A 25 18.24 -1.38 -8.49
C GLY A 25 19.26 -2.47 -8.89
N LEU A 26 19.74 -2.49 -10.14
CA LEU A 26 21.00 -3.14 -10.54
C LEU A 26 21.57 -2.47 -11.81
N SER A 27 22.17 -1.29 -11.67
CA SER A 27 23.24 -0.86 -12.58
C SER A 27 24.12 0.19 -11.90
N SER A 28 25.21 -0.26 -11.28
CA SER A 28 26.37 0.59 -11.00
C SER A 28 27.59 -0.02 -11.68
N ALA A 29 27.75 0.27 -12.97
CA ALA A 29 29.02 0.12 -13.65
C ALA A 29 29.26 1.37 -14.51
N GLY A 30 30.21 2.17 -14.02
CA GLY A 30 30.92 3.31 -14.62
C GLY A 30 30.47 3.90 -15.95
N VAL A 31 30.20 5.20 -15.94
CA VAL A 31 30.53 6.10 -17.05
C VAL A 31 31.05 7.42 -16.48
N ASP A 32 32.19 7.85 -17.02
CA ASP A 32 32.97 9.03 -16.68
C ASP A 32 32.20 10.35 -16.82
N ALA A 33 32.53 11.28 -15.92
CA ALA A 33 32.08 12.66 -15.96
C ALA A 33 32.85 13.44 -17.04
N GLN A 34 32.12 14.12 -17.93
CA GLN A 34 32.65 15.22 -18.74
C GLN A 34 31.91 16.51 -18.39
N GLU A 35 32.69 17.51 -17.97
CA GLU A 35 32.29 18.90 -17.78
C GLU A 35 31.86 19.53 -19.12
N ALA A 36 30.79 20.32 -19.09
CA ALA A 36 30.58 21.39 -20.05
C ALA A 36 29.86 22.58 -19.40
N SER A 37 30.50 23.73 -19.51
CA SER A 37 30.04 25.03 -19.02
C SER A 37 29.15 25.77 -20.02
N SER A 38 28.48 26.82 -19.49
CA SER A 38 28.08 28.09 -20.14
C SER A 38 26.59 28.31 -20.46
N THR A 39 26.05 29.30 -19.72
CA THR A 39 25.20 30.46 -20.12
C THR A 39 24.22 30.32 -21.28
N ASP A 40 22.92 30.58 -21.05
CA ASP A 40 22.34 31.93 -21.19
C ASP A 40 20.84 31.94 -20.83
N GLY A 41 20.36 33.08 -20.33
CA GLY A 41 18.98 33.26 -19.89
C GLY A 41 18.00 33.52 -21.04
N THR A 42 16.79 32.97 -20.94
CA THR A 42 15.59 33.55 -21.57
C THR A 42 14.36 33.14 -20.78
N ALA A 43 13.64 34.11 -20.21
CA ALA A 43 12.38 33.91 -19.52
C ALA A 43 11.28 33.62 -20.56
N ALA A 44 10.93 32.34 -20.72
CA ALA A 44 9.78 31.92 -21.51
C ALA A 44 8.54 31.87 -20.62
N SER A 45 7.51 32.63 -21.00
CA SER A 45 6.17 32.54 -20.45
C SER A 45 5.61 31.14 -20.68
N GLY A 46 5.55 30.34 -19.61
CA GLY A 46 5.07 28.96 -19.64
C GLY A 46 3.59 28.90 -20.01
N GLY A 47 3.31 28.55 -21.27
CA GLY A 47 2.02 28.00 -21.65
C GLY A 47 1.84 26.70 -20.87
N GLY A 48 0.88 26.67 -19.95
CA GLY A 48 0.49 25.46 -19.23
C GLY A 48 0.04 24.42 -20.25
N GLN A 49 0.93 23.52 -20.62
CA GLN A 49 0.56 22.30 -21.33
C GLN A 49 -0.40 21.56 -20.42
N GLU A 50 -1.69 21.55 -20.78
CA GLU A 50 -2.65 20.63 -20.21
C GLU A 50 -2.12 19.22 -20.44
N PHE A 51 -1.56 18.62 -19.39
CA PHE A 51 -1.16 17.23 -19.40
C PHE A 51 -2.42 16.40 -19.62
N SER A 52 -2.61 15.94 -20.86
CA SER A 52 -3.62 14.94 -21.20
C SER A 52 -3.43 13.78 -20.24
N PRO A 53 -4.43 13.49 -19.39
CA PRO A 53 -4.19 12.64 -18.24
C PRO A 53 -4.04 11.21 -18.77
N MET A 54 -2.85 10.62 -18.63
CA MET A 54 -2.55 9.29 -19.18
C MET A 54 -3.58 8.26 -18.70
N ALA A 55 -4.18 7.54 -19.65
CA ALA A 55 -5.01 6.39 -19.36
C ALA A 55 -4.12 5.24 -18.84
N ALA A 56 -4.66 4.37 -17.98
CA ALA A 56 -3.94 3.15 -17.60
C ALA A 56 -3.76 2.27 -18.85
N SER A 57 -2.56 1.73 -19.05
CA SER A 57 -2.29 0.81 -20.16
C SER A 57 -3.08 -0.50 -19.99
N PRO A 58 -3.38 -1.21 -21.09
CA PRO A 58 -3.93 -2.56 -20.99
C PRO A 58 -2.96 -3.50 -20.28
N VAL A 59 -3.51 -4.53 -19.65
CA VAL A 59 -2.74 -5.69 -19.19
C VAL A 59 -2.25 -6.43 -20.43
N THR A 60 -0.96 -6.74 -20.48
CA THR A 60 -0.33 -7.48 -21.57
C THR A 60 0.28 -8.77 -21.06
N THR A 61 0.40 -9.79 -21.90
CA THR A 61 1.10 -11.03 -21.56
C THR A 61 2.56 -10.95 -22.00
N THR A 62 3.47 -11.43 -21.16
CA THR A 62 4.88 -11.63 -21.49
C THR A 62 5.29 -13.07 -21.24
N GLN A 63 6.26 -13.56 -22.01
CA GLN A 63 6.81 -14.90 -21.83
C GLN A 63 8.03 -14.84 -20.90
N LEU A 64 8.01 -15.63 -19.83
CA LEU A 64 9.08 -15.74 -18.85
C LEU A 64 9.64 -17.17 -18.85
N THR A 65 10.89 -17.31 -18.40
CA THR A 65 11.54 -18.61 -18.21
C THR A 65 11.61 -18.91 -16.72
N ASP A 66 11.05 -20.02 -16.26
CA ASP A 66 11.20 -20.49 -14.89
C ASP A 66 12.69 -20.73 -14.59
N PRO A 67 13.31 -20.00 -13.64
CA PRO A 67 14.74 -20.11 -13.37
C PRO A 67 15.13 -21.42 -12.68
N ILE A 68 14.15 -22.22 -12.22
CA ILE A 68 14.39 -23.52 -11.59
C ILE A 68 14.39 -24.64 -12.63
N THR A 69 13.42 -24.64 -13.55
CA THR A 69 13.21 -25.75 -14.51
C THR A 69 13.62 -25.41 -15.94
N GLY A 70 13.81 -24.14 -16.26
CA GLY A 70 14.04 -23.65 -17.63
C GLY A 70 12.79 -23.64 -18.52
N GLN A 71 11.61 -24.00 -17.99
CA GLN A 71 10.38 -24.04 -18.77
C GLN A 71 9.82 -22.63 -19.00
N LEU A 72 9.29 -22.39 -20.20
CA LEU A 72 8.64 -21.13 -20.55
C LEU A 72 7.21 -21.10 -20.00
N PHE A 73 6.78 -19.96 -19.47
CA PHE A 73 5.40 -19.72 -19.06
C PHE A 73 4.97 -18.28 -19.36
N GLU A 74 3.66 -18.06 -19.43
CA GLU A 74 3.08 -16.73 -19.66
C GLU A 74 2.76 -16.03 -18.33
N ALA A 75 3.06 -14.74 -18.26
CA ALA A 75 2.71 -13.89 -17.12
C ALA A 75 2.01 -12.61 -17.60
N GLU A 76 0.97 -12.21 -16.88
CA GLU A 76 0.31 -10.93 -17.08
C GLU A 76 1.11 -9.80 -16.42
N VAL A 77 1.37 -8.74 -17.18
CA VAL A 77 2.12 -7.56 -16.74
C VAL A 77 1.32 -6.28 -17.06
N LEU A 78 1.44 -5.29 -16.19
CA LEU A 78 0.85 -3.97 -16.38
C LEU A 78 1.96 -2.97 -16.74
N LEU A 79 1.87 -2.35 -17.92
CA LEU A 79 2.95 -1.50 -18.45
C LEU A 79 3.02 -0.11 -17.81
N VAL A 80 1.88 0.56 -17.59
CA VAL A 80 1.82 1.94 -17.09
C VAL A 80 0.60 2.12 -16.19
N THR A 81 0.77 2.92 -15.13
CA THR A 81 -0.31 3.30 -14.20
C THR A 81 -0.48 4.81 -14.16
N ASN A 82 -1.68 5.28 -13.80
CA ASN A 82 -2.04 6.71 -13.89
C ASN A 82 -1.99 7.47 -12.55
N GLY A 83 -1.65 6.83 -11.43
CA GLY A 83 -1.54 7.46 -10.10
C GLY A 83 -2.79 8.16 -9.55
N ARG A 84 -3.94 8.09 -10.23
CA ARG A 84 -5.12 8.92 -9.95
C ARG A 84 -5.84 8.59 -8.64
N GLY A 85 -5.56 7.44 -8.04
CA GLY A 85 -6.12 7.07 -6.73
C GLY A 85 -5.36 7.66 -5.55
N GLY A 86 -4.22 8.30 -5.79
CA GLY A 86 -3.32 8.82 -4.75
C GLY A 86 -2.52 7.73 -4.06
N TYR A 87 -2.14 7.95 -2.80
CA TYR A 87 -1.37 7.01 -2.00
C TYR A 87 -1.82 7.01 -0.53
N ASP A 88 -1.64 5.88 0.14
CA ASP A 88 -1.76 5.80 1.59
C ASP A 88 -0.45 6.20 2.26
N SER A 89 -0.48 6.57 3.53
CA SER A 89 0.69 6.97 4.31
C SER A 89 1.84 5.97 4.21
N ASP A 90 1.57 4.66 4.33
CA ASP A 90 2.58 3.60 4.21
C ASP A 90 3.22 3.45 2.81
N GLY A 91 2.82 4.28 1.84
CA GLY A 91 3.36 4.30 0.49
C GLY A 91 2.53 3.51 -0.52
N CYS A 92 1.42 2.88 -0.12
CA CYS A 92 0.57 2.10 -1.03
C CYS A 92 -0.05 3.00 -2.12
N PRO A 93 0.34 2.89 -3.41
CA PRO A 93 -0.18 3.75 -4.46
C PRO A 93 -1.49 3.18 -5.05
N TYR A 94 -2.34 4.04 -5.60
CA TYR A 94 -3.60 3.64 -6.22
C TYR A 94 -3.74 4.18 -7.65
N SER A 95 -4.13 3.31 -8.57
CA SER A 95 -4.49 3.65 -9.95
C SER A 95 -6.01 3.70 -10.12
N GLN A 96 -6.47 4.50 -11.08
CA GLN A 96 -7.80 4.32 -11.65
C GLN A 96 -7.74 3.15 -12.65
N GLY A 97 -8.27 1.99 -12.26
CA GLY A 97 -8.21 0.75 -13.04
C GLY A 97 -7.54 -0.40 -12.29
N PRO A 98 -6.93 -1.36 -13.01
CA PRO A 98 -6.15 -2.44 -12.40
C PRO A 98 -5.02 -1.89 -11.54
N GLN A 99 -4.82 -2.47 -10.36
CA GLN A 99 -3.74 -2.07 -9.46
C GLN A 99 -2.43 -2.73 -9.90
N PRO A 100 -1.32 -1.97 -10.10
CA PRO A 100 -0.06 -2.51 -10.63
C PRO A 100 0.53 -3.65 -9.80
N ARG A 101 0.39 -3.58 -8.47
CA ARG A 101 0.88 -4.62 -7.57
C ARG A 101 0.27 -6.00 -7.85
N ALA A 102 -0.92 -6.08 -8.46
CA ALA A 102 -1.50 -7.35 -8.88
C ALA A 102 -0.76 -8.04 -10.03
N TYR A 103 0.16 -7.33 -10.69
CA TYR A 103 0.91 -7.80 -11.87
C TYR A 103 2.43 -7.71 -11.69
N ALA A 104 2.89 -7.22 -10.54
CA ALA A 104 4.32 -7.04 -10.28
C ALA A 104 5.06 -8.35 -9.96
N ILE A 105 4.35 -9.34 -9.41
CA ILE A 105 4.91 -10.67 -9.11
C ILE A 105 4.40 -11.69 -10.14
N ALA A 106 5.32 -12.31 -10.86
CA ALA A 106 5.02 -13.51 -11.64
C ALA A 106 5.25 -14.76 -10.76
N THR A 107 4.52 -15.83 -11.06
CA THR A 107 4.69 -17.13 -10.40
C THR A 107 4.76 -18.22 -11.46
N SER A 108 5.82 -19.03 -11.41
CA SER A 108 5.92 -20.20 -12.28
C SER A 108 4.84 -21.22 -11.91
N PRO A 109 4.03 -21.71 -12.87
CA PRO A 109 3.05 -22.76 -12.61
C PRO A 109 3.71 -24.13 -12.36
N TYR A 110 5.01 -24.27 -12.65
CA TYR A 110 5.73 -25.54 -12.54
C TYR A 110 6.37 -25.73 -11.17
N THR A 111 6.81 -24.63 -10.54
CA THR A 111 7.61 -24.68 -9.31
C THR A 111 7.08 -23.81 -8.18
N LEU A 112 6.06 -22.99 -8.44
CA LEU A 112 5.59 -21.93 -7.55
C LEU A 112 6.63 -20.85 -7.23
N TYR A 113 7.79 -20.86 -7.89
CA TYR A 113 8.76 -19.79 -7.75
C TYR A 113 8.10 -18.48 -8.13
N SER A 114 8.08 -17.55 -7.20
CA SER A 114 7.42 -16.25 -7.32
C SER A 114 8.44 -15.16 -7.07
N ALA A 115 8.50 -14.18 -7.97
CA ALA A 115 9.45 -13.07 -7.90
C ALA A 115 8.93 -11.87 -8.70
N PRO A 116 9.51 -10.66 -8.51
CA PRO A 116 9.27 -9.55 -9.40
C PRO A 116 9.53 -9.95 -10.85
N VAL A 117 8.68 -9.53 -11.78
CA VAL A 117 8.75 -9.90 -13.20
C VAL A 117 10.15 -9.61 -13.78
N GLU A 118 10.71 -8.46 -13.44
CA GLU A 118 12.05 -8.00 -13.84
C GLU A 118 13.20 -8.87 -13.29
N SER A 119 12.94 -9.67 -12.24
CA SER A 119 13.95 -10.53 -11.62
C SER A 119 14.07 -11.90 -12.29
N TYR A 120 13.12 -12.31 -13.14
CA TYR A 120 13.19 -13.59 -13.84
C TYR A 120 14.40 -13.69 -14.79
N GLY A 121 14.91 -12.57 -15.31
CA GLY A 121 16.13 -12.54 -16.13
C GLY A 121 17.44 -12.76 -15.36
N LYS A 122 17.43 -12.60 -14.03
CA LYS A 122 18.64 -12.74 -13.18
C LYS A 122 18.95 -14.20 -12.83
N GLY A 123 17.95 -15.09 -12.92
CA GLY A 123 18.07 -16.49 -12.54
C GLY A 123 18.13 -16.71 -11.03
N VAL A 124 18.10 -17.99 -10.63
CA VAL A 124 18.31 -18.44 -9.25
C VAL A 124 19.73 -19.01 -9.15
N PRO A 125 20.51 -18.77 -8.07
CA PRO A 125 21.82 -19.37 -7.90
C PRO A 125 21.75 -20.90 -8.05
N ALA A 126 22.56 -21.49 -8.93
CA ALA A 126 22.50 -22.92 -9.25
C ALA A 126 22.60 -23.84 -8.01
N LYS A 127 23.36 -23.42 -7.00
CA LYS A 127 23.48 -24.12 -5.71
C LYS A 127 22.19 -24.15 -4.88
N ALA A 128 21.29 -23.18 -5.09
CA ALA A 128 20.05 -23.04 -4.34
C ALA A 128 18.86 -23.72 -5.06
N THR A 129 18.91 -23.85 -6.39
CA THR A 129 17.81 -24.32 -7.24
C THR A 129 17.12 -25.59 -6.72
N GLY A 130 17.88 -26.66 -6.44
CA GLY A 130 17.29 -27.92 -5.97
C GLY A 130 16.62 -27.81 -4.60
N SER A 131 17.28 -27.13 -3.66
CA SER A 131 16.74 -26.92 -2.32
C SER A 131 15.49 -26.03 -2.32
N LEU A 132 15.49 -24.98 -3.15
CA LEU A 132 14.37 -24.05 -3.29
C LEU A 132 13.18 -24.75 -3.93
N HIS A 133 13.42 -25.55 -4.99
CA HIS A 133 12.35 -26.34 -5.61
C HIS A 133 11.70 -27.28 -4.59
N GLN A 134 12.50 -28.05 -3.85
CA GLN A 134 11.98 -28.94 -2.81
C GLN A 134 11.21 -28.19 -1.72
N TYR A 135 11.68 -27.01 -1.33
CA TYR A 135 11.00 -26.16 -0.36
C TYR A 135 9.63 -25.68 -0.87
N LEU A 136 9.57 -25.14 -2.09
CA LEU A 136 8.34 -24.60 -2.66
C LEU A 136 7.29 -25.68 -2.99
N GLN A 137 7.72 -26.90 -3.32
CA GLN A 137 6.80 -28.02 -3.57
C GLN A 137 5.95 -28.40 -2.33
N GLN A 138 6.39 -28.06 -1.13
CA GLN A 138 5.60 -28.26 0.10
C GLN A 138 4.29 -27.46 0.11
N PHE A 139 4.17 -26.48 -0.78
CA PHE A 139 2.97 -25.66 -0.94
C PHE A 139 2.11 -26.06 -2.15
N ALA A 140 2.59 -26.94 -3.04
CA ALA A 140 1.93 -27.27 -4.31
C ALA A 140 0.51 -27.84 -4.16
N ASP A 141 0.31 -28.78 -3.23
CA ASP A 141 -0.99 -29.42 -3.02
C ASP A 141 -2.08 -28.44 -2.57
N LYS A 142 -1.69 -27.32 -1.96
CA LYS A 142 -2.62 -26.28 -1.50
C LYS A 142 -3.05 -25.32 -2.62
N GLU A 143 -2.30 -25.27 -3.72
CA GLU A 143 -2.47 -24.29 -4.79
C GLU A 143 -2.99 -24.89 -6.11
N ALA A 144 -3.11 -26.22 -6.21
CA ALA A 144 -3.38 -26.93 -7.46
C ALA A 144 -4.76 -26.68 -8.10
N THR A 145 -5.71 -26.07 -7.38
CA THR A 145 -7.12 -26.00 -7.82
C THR A 145 -7.62 -24.62 -8.22
N SER A 146 -6.82 -23.55 -8.10
CA SER A 146 -7.27 -22.18 -8.41
C SER A 146 -6.12 -21.25 -8.77
N PRO A 147 -6.34 -20.23 -9.63
CA PRO A 147 -5.34 -19.19 -9.86
C PRO A 147 -4.91 -18.54 -8.56
N LEU A 148 -3.60 -18.35 -8.40
CA LEU A 148 -3.04 -17.70 -7.22
C LEU A 148 -3.53 -16.26 -7.11
N THR A 149 -4.07 -15.91 -5.95
CA THR A 149 -4.37 -14.51 -5.64
C THR A 149 -3.09 -13.68 -5.65
N PRO A 150 -3.16 -12.37 -5.98
CA PRO A 150 -1.99 -11.48 -5.87
C PRO A 150 -1.29 -11.56 -4.51
N THR A 151 -2.08 -11.59 -3.42
CA THR A 151 -1.57 -11.77 -2.05
C THR A 151 -0.70 -13.00 -1.94
N ARG A 152 -1.17 -14.14 -2.47
CA ARG A 152 -0.45 -15.41 -2.36
C ARG A 152 0.85 -15.42 -3.16
N ARG A 153 0.90 -14.73 -4.31
CA ARG A 153 2.13 -14.58 -5.10
C ARG A 153 3.21 -13.82 -4.32
N TYR A 154 2.85 -12.74 -3.62
CA TYR A 154 3.79 -12.04 -2.74
C TYR A 154 4.25 -12.88 -1.55
N GLU A 155 3.37 -13.68 -0.94
CA GLU A 155 3.77 -14.59 0.14
C GLU A 155 4.76 -15.65 -0.34
N LEU A 156 4.54 -16.23 -1.52
CA LEU A 156 5.49 -17.16 -2.14
C LEU A 156 6.81 -16.45 -2.49
N ALA A 157 6.77 -15.19 -2.92
CA ALA A 157 7.98 -14.40 -3.17
C ALA A 157 8.75 -14.12 -1.88
N ALA A 158 8.06 -13.81 -0.77
CA ALA A 158 8.68 -13.63 0.54
C ALA A 158 9.37 -14.93 1.01
N LEU A 159 8.71 -16.08 0.84
CA LEU A 159 9.27 -17.39 1.17
C LEU A 159 10.49 -17.74 0.30
N ALA A 160 10.43 -17.45 -1.00
CA ALA A 160 11.55 -17.66 -1.90
C ALA A 160 12.75 -16.75 -1.54
N ALA A 161 12.50 -15.46 -1.29
CA ALA A 161 13.51 -14.50 -0.89
C ALA A 161 14.21 -14.90 0.42
N GLU A 162 13.44 -15.31 1.44
CA GLU A 162 13.98 -15.81 2.70
C GLU A 162 14.85 -17.06 2.50
N HIS A 163 14.37 -18.04 1.70
CA HIS A 163 15.14 -19.26 1.41
C HIS A 163 16.43 -18.97 0.63
N LEU A 164 16.42 -17.94 -0.21
CA LEU A 164 17.60 -17.47 -0.95
C LEU A 164 18.55 -16.63 -0.10
N GLY A 165 18.21 -16.38 1.18
CA GLY A 165 19.03 -15.62 2.11
C GLY A 165 18.96 -14.11 1.88
N GLU A 166 17.89 -13.60 1.28
CA GLU A 166 17.64 -12.16 1.24
C GLU A 166 17.41 -11.62 2.65
N GLY A 167 17.78 -10.35 2.86
CA GLY A 167 17.69 -9.73 4.18
C GLY A 167 16.24 -9.50 4.65
N PRO A 168 16.02 -9.35 5.97
CA PRO A 168 14.70 -9.11 6.55
C PRO A 168 13.92 -7.96 5.90
N TYR A 169 14.58 -6.87 5.47
CA TYR A 169 13.89 -5.77 4.79
C TYR A 169 13.24 -6.20 3.47
N ALA A 170 13.91 -7.01 2.65
CA ALA A 170 13.35 -7.49 1.39
C ALA A 170 12.14 -8.40 1.63
N VAL A 171 12.24 -9.31 2.60
CA VAL A 171 11.11 -10.16 3.02
C VAL A 171 9.95 -9.31 3.55
N GLY A 172 10.24 -8.28 4.34
CA GLY A 172 9.26 -7.33 4.86
C GLY A 172 8.54 -6.56 3.75
N ASP A 173 9.24 -6.17 2.68
CA ASP A 173 8.64 -5.47 1.53
C ASP A 173 7.64 -6.34 0.76
N TYR A 174 7.96 -7.63 0.56
CA TYR A 174 7.02 -8.56 -0.05
C TYR A 174 5.77 -8.75 0.82
N LEU A 175 5.94 -8.87 2.13
CA LEU A 175 4.81 -9.02 3.07
C LEU A 175 3.95 -7.76 3.17
N LEU A 176 4.57 -6.58 3.15
CA LEU A 176 3.86 -5.30 3.10
C LEU A 176 3.03 -5.18 1.82
N SER A 177 3.65 -5.50 0.67
CA SER A 177 2.98 -5.50 -0.62
C SER A 177 1.86 -6.55 -0.68
N ALA A 178 2.03 -7.72 -0.06
CA ALA A 178 0.95 -8.69 0.13
C ALA A 178 -0.22 -8.07 0.88
N GLY A 179 0.04 -7.36 1.98
CA GLY A 179 -0.96 -6.60 2.73
C GLY A 179 -1.70 -5.58 1.85
N TRP A 180 -0.98 -4.83 1.02
CA TRP A 180 -1.59 -3.89 0.07
C TRP A 180 -2.52 -4.57 -0.95
N THR A 181 -2.17 -5.77 -1.45
CA THR A 181 -3.09 -6.49 -2.35
C THR A 181 -4.38 -6.97 -1.66
N VAL A 182 -4.34 -7.21 -0.34
CA VAL A 182 -5.56 -7.46 0.44
C VAL A 182 -6.36 -6.18 0.57
N ARG A 183 -5.68 -5.07 0.87
CA ARG A 183 -6.27 -3.73 0.97
C ARG A 183 -7.00 -3.33 -0.31
N ASP A 184 -6.49 -3.67 -1.50
CA ASP A 184 -7.18 -3.42 -2.79
C ASP A 184 -8.59 -3.96 -2.83
N ARG A 185 -8.78 -5.15 -2.29
CA ARG A 185 -10.08 -5.82 -2.26
C ARG A 185 -11.03 -5.18 -1.25
N ILE A 186 -10.48 -4.53 -0.21
CA ILE A 186 -11.24 -3.81 0.78
C ILE A 186 -11.64 -2.44 0.22
N VAL A 187 -10.66 -1.66 -0.23
CA VAL A 187 -10.84 -0.23 -0.51
C VAL A 187 -11.21 0.07 -1.94
N GLY A 188 -10.93 -0.80 -2.92
CA GLY A 188 -11.18 -0.52 -4.33
C GLY A 188 -10.56 0.79 -4.81
N PHE A 189 -11.27 1.53 -5.66
CA PHE A 189 -10.88 2.88 -6.06
C PHE A 189 -11.56 3.94 -5.18
N LEU A 190 -10.74 4.78 -4.53
CA LEU A 190 -11.15 6.02 -3.89
C LEU A 190 -10.27 7.15 -4.46
N PRO A 191 -10.82 8.14 -5.15
CA PRO A 191 -10.02 9.11 -5.90
C PRO A 191 -9.21 10.02 -4.98
N ALA A 192 -7.98 10.31 -5.43
CA ALA A 192 -7.15 11.40 -4.95
C ALA A 192 -6.85 11.45 -3.44
N VAL A 193 -6.89 10.33 -2.70
CA VAL A 193 -6.51 10.33 -1.27
C VAL A 193 -4.99 10.34 -1.13
N GLN A 194 -4.42 11.30 -0.40
CA GLN A 194 -2.98 11.55 -0.29
C GLN A 194 -2.51 11.51 1.17
N GLY A 195 -2.22 10.33 1.70
CA GLY A 195 -1.73 10.17 3.07
C GLY A 195 -2.82 10.26 4.15
N ALA A 196 -2.40 10.44 5.41
CA ALA A 196 -3.27 10.30 6.56
C ALA A 196 -4.13 11.55 6.78
N SER A 197 -3.56 12.76 6.75
CA SER A 197 -4.38 13.96 7.01
C SER A 197 -5.42 14.22 5.94
N ASP A 198 -5.10 14.00 4.66
CA ASP A 198 -6.09 14.16 3.58
C ASP A 198 -7.22 13.14 3.70
N ALA A 199 -6.92 11.89 4.09
CA ALA A 199 -7.95 10.90 4.40
C ALA A 199 -8.83 11.35 5.58
N TRP A 200 -8.23 11.95 6.62
CA TRP A 200 -8.95 12.48 7.79
C TRP A 200 -9.84 13.66 7.41
N GLU A 201 -9.31 14.64 6.67
CA GLU A 201 -10.05 15.81 6.20
C GLU A 201 -11.25 15.39 5.34
N LYS A 202 -11.05 14.46 4.40
CA LYS A 202 -12.14 13.92 3.59
C LYS A 202 -13.18 13.20 4.43
N LEU A 203 -12.75 12.39 5.40
CA LEU A 203 -13.67 11.70 6.31
C LEU A 203 -14.52 12.73 7.05
N GLN A 204 -13.91 13.76 7.64
CA GLN A 204 -14.64 14.81 8.34
C GLN A 204 -15.58 15.59 7.42
N GLY A 205 -15.13 15.92 6.21
CA GLY A 205 -15.90 16.69 5.22
C GLY A 205 -17.18 16.00 4.76
N VAL A 206 -17.20 14.66 4.67
CA VAL A 206 -18.36 13.91 4.18
C VAL A 206 -19.32 13.44 5.29
N LEU A 207 -18.95 13.57 6.57
CA LEU A 207 -19.80 13.15 7.69
C LEU A 207 -21.15 13.88 7.77
N PRO A 208 -21.25 15.20 7.53
CA PRO A 208 -22.55 15.88 7.50
C PRO A 208 -23.48 15.30 6.43
N ASP A 209 -22.97 15.08 5.22
CA ASP A 209 -23.74 14.51 4.11
C ASP A 209 -24.17 13.07 4.42
N TYR A 210 -23.27 12.28 5.00
CA TYR A 210 -23.57 10.93 5.49
C TYR A 210 -24.74 10.92 6.47
N ARG A 211 -24.76 11.83 7.46
CA ARG A 211 -25.84 11.96 8.45
C ARG A 211 -27.15 12.43 7.82
N ALA A 212 -27.09 13.16 6.71
CA ALA A 212 -28.28 13.60 5.98
C ALA A 212 -28.91 12.48 5.11
N VAL A 213 -28.24 11.34 4.90
CA VAL A 213 -28.78 10.26 4.06
C VAL A 213 -30.00 9.61 4.72
N ALA A 214 -31.19 9.86 4.18
CA ALA A 214 -32.44 9.33 4.74
C ALA A 214 -32.70 7.87 4.36
N SER A 215 -32.37 7.46 3.14
CA SER A 215 -32.74 6.13 2.64
C SER A 215 -31.90 5.01 3.27
N PRO A 216 -32.50 3.87 3.70
CA PRO A 216 -31.73 2.74 4.25
C PRO A 216 -30.63 2.24 3.30
N ARG A 217 -30.95 2.12 2.01
CA ARG A 217 -29.98 1.73 0.98
C ARG A 217 -28.80 2.71 0.90
N GLY A 218 -29.08 4.01 0.89
CA GLY A 218 -28.05 5.04 0.86
C GLY A 218 -27.16 5.01 2.10
N ARG A 219 -27.74 4.87 3.30
CA ARG A 219 -26.98 4.79 4.56
C ARG A 219 -26.02 3.61 4.57
N THR A 220 -26.48 2.45 4.08
CA THR A 220 -25.63 1.25 3.98
C THR A 220 -24.47 1.47 3.03
N LEU A 221 -24.71 2.02 1.84
CA LEU A 221 -23.65 2.33 0.87
C LEU A 221 -22.64 3.35 1.44
N ALA A 222 -23.14 4.46 1.98
CA ALA A 222 -22.29 5.51 2.52
C ALA A 222 -21.45 5.04 3.72
N SER A 223 -21.99 4.16 4.58
CA SER A 223 -21.22 3.60 5.70
C SER A 223 -20.09 2.68 5.21
N PHE A 224 -20.31 1.88 4.16
CA PHE A 224 -19.24 1.09 3.56
C PHE A 224 -18.15 1.98 2.93
N ASP A 225 -18.53 3.05 2.24
CA ASP A 225 -17.56 3.97 1.65
C ASP A 225 -16.76 4.72 2.73
N LEU A 226 -17.40 5.13 3.82
CA LEU A 226 -16.72 5.69 4.98
C LEU A 226 -15.79 4.68 5.67
N ALA A 227 -16.20 3.43 5.79
CA ALA A 227 -15.36 2.38 6.35
C ALA A 227 -14.14 2.11 5.47
N ARG A 228 -14.29 2.16 4.14
CA ARG A 228 -13.18 2.06 3.16
C ARG A 228 -12.23 3.25 3.27
N LEU A 229 -12.75 4.48 3.37
CA LEU A 229 -11.94 5.68 3.55
C LEU A 229 -11.19 5.66 4.89
N SER A 230 -11.87 5.29 5.97
CA SER A 230 -11.26 5.11 7.29
C SER A 230 -10.14 4.07 7.26
N HIS A 231 -10.37 2.98 6.53
CA HIS A 231 -9.36 1.94 6.37
C HIS A 231 -8.14 2.41 5.55
N ARG A 232 -8.33 3.16 4.46
CA ARG A 232 -7.22 3.80 3.71
C ARG A 232 -6.39 4.72 4.61
N GLY A 233 -7.07 5.54 5.40
CA GLY A 233 -6.44 6.46 6.37
C GLY A 233 -5.73 5.76 7.53
N GLY A 234 -5.97 4.46 7.76
CA GLY A 234 -5.45 3.76 8.94
C GLY A 234 -6.22 4.06 10.23
N PHE A 235 -7.48 4.47 10.11
CA PHE A 235 -8.39 4.84 11.21
C PHE A 235 -9.20 3.61 11.65
N GLY A 236 -8.51 2.68 12.34
CA GLY A 236 -9.07 1.37 12.67
C GLY A 236 -10.33 1.44 13.53
N TRP A 237 -10.36 2.35 14.52
CA TRP A 237 -11.51 2.51 15.42
C TRP A 237 -12.73 3.05 14.68
N GLU A 238 -12.54 4.08 13.85
CA GLU A 238 -13.59 4.71 13.03
C GLU A 238 -14.17 3.71 12.04
N ARG A 239 -13.31 2.95 11.35
CA ARG A 239 -13.71 1.85 10.47
C ARG A 239 -14.59 0.84 11.21
N ASP A 240 -14.15 0.37 12.37
CA ASP A 240 -14.83 -0.69 13.10
C ASP A 240 -16.17 -0.19 13.69
N ALA A 241 -16.23 1.07 14.13
CA ALA A 241 -17.46 1.70 14.58
C ALA A 241 -18.49 1.84 13.44
N LEU A 242 -18.07 2.25 12.24
CA LEU A 242 -18.94 2.31 11.05
C LEU A 242 -19.45 0.92 10.65
N LEU A 243 -18.59 -0.11 10.71
CA LEU A 243 -18.99 -1.49 10.44
C LEU A 243 -19.95 -2.05 11.50
N ALA A 244 -19.76 -1.72 12.78
CA ALA A 244 -20.68 -2.09 13.85
C ALA A 244 -22.03 -1.40 13.68
N GLN A 245 -22.03 -0.13 13.29
CA GLN A 245 -23.25 0.62 13.06
C GLN A 245 -24.10 0.03 11.92
N LEU A 246 -23.45 -0.45 10.84
CA LEU A 246 -24.13 -1.16 9.75
C LEU A 246 -24.93 -2.39 10.20
N GLU A 247 -24.71 -2.92 11.42
CA GLU A 247 -25.51 -4.01 11.99
C GLU A 247 -26.94 -3.57 12.33
N SER A 248 -27.15 -2.28 12.57
CA SER A 248 -28.46 -1.71 12.86
C SER A 248 -29.26 -1.35 11.61
N PHE A 249 -28.65 -1.35 10.43
CA PHE A 249 -29.30 -0.92 9.19
C PHE A 249 -29.98 -2.10 8.47
N PRO A 250 -31.17 -1.89 7.87
CA PRO A 250 -31.75 -2.87 6.98
C PRO A 250 -30.81 -3.18 5.81
N ASP A 251 -30.70 -4.46 5.43
CA ASP A 251 -29.84 -4.90 4.33
C ASP A 251 -30.14 -4.17 3.00
N ALA A 252 -31.41 -3.83 2.77
CA ALA A 252 -31.90 -3.16 1.57
C ALA A 252 -31.49 -3.85 0.25
N GLY A 253 -31.34 -5.18 0.28
CA GLY A 253 -30.96 -6.01 -0.86
C GLY A 253 -29.50 -5.82 -1.30
N LEU A 254 -28.63 -5.35 -0.40
CA LEU A 254 -27.21 -5.11 -0.69
C LEU A 254 -26.31 -6.27 -0.27
N GLY A 255 -26.83 -7.28 0.45
CA GLY A 255 -26.01 -8.34 1.04
C GLY A 255 -25.00 -7.77 2.04
N ALA A 256 -25.41 -6.76 2.81
CA ALA A 256 -24.62 -6.02 3.77
C ALA A 256 -23.97 -6.96 4.79
N PHE A 257 -24.68 -7.97 5.30
CA PHE A 257 -24.11 -8.94 6.22
C PHE A 257 -22.88 -9.64 5.62
N SER A 258 -23.02 -10.27 4.45
CA SER A 258 -21.92 -11.00 3.79
C SER A 258 -20.76 -10.07 3.42
N LYS A 259 -21.06 -8.84 2.98
CA LYS A 259 -20.04 -7.83 2.67
C LYS A 259 -19.27 -7.38 3.91
N ARG A 260 -19.93 -7.18 5.05
CA ARG A 260 -19.24 -6.86 6.32
C ARG A 260 -18.36 -8.00 6.78
N GLU A 261 -18.84 -9.24 6.72
CA GLU A 261 -18.04 -10.39 7.12
C GLU A 261 -16.81 -10.57 6.22
N GLU A 262 -16.97 -10.38 4.91
CA GLU A 262 -15.84 -10.38 3.98
C GLU A 262 -14.88 -9.22 4.28
N PHE A 263 -15.38 -8.01 4.54
CA PHE A 263 -14.56 -6.87 4.94
C PHE A 263 -13.73 -7.21 6.18
N ARG A 264 -14.37 -7.69 7.25
CA ARG A 264 -13.71 -8.08 8.51
C ARG A 264 -12.68 -9.18 8.30
N ARG A 265 -12.99 -10.17 7.45
CA ARG A 265 -12.06 -11.25 7.09
C ARG A 265 -10.82 -10.71 6.39
N LEU A 266 -11.01 -9.82 5.42
CA LEU A 266 -9.91 -9.18 4.69
C LEU A 266 -9.07 -8.28 5.61
N VAL A 267 -9.69 -7.50 6.51
CA VAL A 267 -8.97 -6.68 7.52
C VAL A 267 -8.10 -7.56 8.41
N ARG A 268 -8.64 -8.67 8.93
CA ARG A 268 -7.84 -9.62 9.73
C ARG A 268 -6.65 -10.15 8.93
N ARG A 269 -6.89 -10.51 7.67
CA ARG A 269 -5.85 -11.02 6.79
C ARG A 269 -4.76 -10.00 6.51
N GLU A 270 -5.13 -8.74 6.26
CA GLU A 270 -4.15 -7.67 6.12
C GLU A 270 -3.37 -7.48 7.43
N HIS A 271 -4.03 -7.42 8.58
CA HIS A 271 -3.35 -7.25 9.87
C HIS A 271 -2.34 -8.37 10.16
N GLU A 272 -2.61 -9.62 9.76
CA GLU A 272 -1.61 -10.71 9.82
C GLU A 272 -0.35 -10.38 9.00
N LEU A 273 -0.54 -9.93 7.76
CA LEU A 273 0.56 -9.59 6.86
C LEU A 273 1.34 -8.35 7.32
N LEU A 274 0.65 -7.32 7.83
CA LEU A 274 1.31 -6.12 8.37
C LEU A 274 2.12 -6.43 9.64
N ARG A 275 1.64 -7.32 10.51
CA ARG A 275 2.43 -7.79 11.67
C ARG A 275 3.68 -8.54 11.22
N ALA A 276 3.55 -9.41 10.22
CA ALA A 276 4.68 -10.15 9.66
C ALA A 276 5.72 -9.21 9.01
N ALA A 277 5.26 -8.25 8.20
CA ALA A 277 6.12 -7.23 7.59
C ALA A 277 6.85 -6.39 8.64
N ARG A 278 6.11 -5.88 9.63
CA ARG A 278 6.68 -5.11 10.75
C ARG A 278 7.75 -5.91 11.50
N SER A 279 7.47 -7.18 11.83
CA SER A 279 8.44 -8.04 12.52
C SER A 279 9.75 -8.18 11.74
N ARG A 280 9.69 -8.27 10.40
CA ARG A 280 10.89 -8.34 9.56
C ARG A 280 11.64 -7.02 9.49
N PHE A 281 10.93 -5.88 9.47
CA PHE A 281 11.57 -4.57 9.57
C PHE A 281 12.26 -4.37 10.92
N GLU A 282 11.62 -4.78 12.02
CA GLU A 282 12.22 -4.74 13.36
C GLU A 282 13.47 -5.62 13.47
N GLU A 283 13.44 -6.83 12.89
CA GLU A 283 14.59 -7.73 12.80
C GLU A 283 15.76 -7.05 12.07
N GLY A 284 15.52 -6.49 10.89
CA GLY A 284 16.56 -5.80 10.12
C GLY A 284 17.12 -4.55 10.84
N LEU A 285 16.27 -3.82 11.55
CA LEU A 285 16.68 -2.68 12.39
C LEU A 285 17.57 -3.14 13.56
N GLY A 286 17.19 -4.23 14.23
CA GLY A 286 17.97 -4.82 15.33
C GLY A 286 19.33 -5.35 14.89
N MET A 287 19.43 -5.80 13.63
CA MET A 287 20.69 -6.22 12.99
C MET A 287 21.51 -5.04 12.46
N GLY A 288 20.98 -3.82 12.45
CA GLY A 288 21.66 -2.63 11.91
C GLY A 288 21.83 -2.65 10.39
N LEU A 289 20.96 -3.35 9.65
CA LEU A 289 21.06 -3.48 8.19
C LEU A 289 20.76 -2.15 7.47
N GLY A 290 21.38 -1.97 6.30
CA GLY A 290 21.14 -0.82 5.41
C GLY A 290 21.92 0.44 5.80
N SER A 291 21.75 1.49 4.99
CA SER A 291 22.25 2.83 5.30
C SER A 291 21.49 3.46 6.48
N SER A 292 21.93 4.64 6.96
CA SER A 292 21.19 5.34 8.01
C SER A 292 19.81 5.80 7.53
N GLU A 293 19.74 6.30 6.30
CA GLU A 293 18.50 6.66 5.64
C GLU A 293 17.55 5.45 5.52
N ASP A 294 18.06 4.29 5.09
CA ASP A 294 17.26 3.06 5.03
C ASP A 294 16.68 2.70 6.39
N ARG A 295 17.50 2.70 7.45
CA ARG A 295 17.03 2.39 8.81
C ARG A 295 15.99 3.39 9.28
N SER A 296 16.17 4.67 9.00
CA SER A 296 15.17 5.70 9.31
C SER A 296 13.85 5.42 8.58
N TYR A 297 13.88 5.08 7.29
CA TYR A 297 12.70 4.72 6.51
C TYR A 297 12.02 3.45 7.05
N ARG A 298 12.79 2.42 7.42
CA ARG A 298 12.24 1.18 8.00
C ARG A 298 11.62 1.42 9.37
N ARG A 299 12.22 2.26 10.21
CA ARG A 299 11.61 2.67 11.49
C ARG A 299 10.32 3.44 11.28
N TYR A 300 10.28 4.31 10.27
CA TYR A 300 9.05 4.98 9.85
C TYR A 300 7.95 3.97 9.52
N LEU A 301 8.24 2.96 8.69
CA LEU A 301 7.29 1.90 8.37
C LEU A 301 6.84 1.12 9.62
N VAL A 302 7.74 0.82 10.57
CA VAL A 302 7.36 0.18 11.84
C VAL A 302 6.32 1.02 12.60
N GLY A 303 6.51 2.34 12.68
CA GLY A 303 5.56 3.26 13.30
C GLY A 303 4.20 3.31 12.60
N GLU A 304 4.21 3.48 11.27
CA GLU A 304 2.98 3.53 10.46
C GLU A 304 2.20 2.20 10.47
N LEU A 305 2.89 1.05 10.40
CA LEU A 305 2.25 -0.25 10.52
C LEU A 305 1.66 -0.48 11.90
N SER A 306 2.33 -0.02 12.96
CA SER A 306 1.80 -0.06 14.32
C SER A 306 0.52 0.76 14.44
N ARG A 307 0.46 1.94 13.81
CA ARG A 307 -0.75 2.76 13.76
C ARG A 307 -1.92 2.03 13.09
N ARG A 308 -1.68 1.44 11.91
CA ARG A 308 -2.69 0.68 11.16
C ARG A 308 -3.21 -0.54 11.93
N LEU A 309 -2.37 -1.12 12.79
CA LEU A 309 -2.72 -2.22 13.68
C LEU A 309 -3.47 -1.78 14.95
N GLY A 310 -3.68 -0.47 15.16
CA GLY A 310 -4.34 0.09 16.33
C GLY A 310 -3.41 0.28 17.55
N GLU A 311 -2.10 0.11 17.38
CA GLU A 311 -1.09 0.25 18.43
C GLU A 311 -0.60 1.71 18.50
N LEU A 312 -1.50 2.64 18.84
CA LEU A 312 -1.28 4.08 18.69
C LEU A 312 -0.13 4.64 19.53
N GLU A 313 0.05 4.16 20.76
CA GLU A 313 1.14 4.58 21.64
C GLU A 313 2.49 4.24 21.02
N ARG A 314 2.66 2.96 20.64
CA ARG A 314 3.85 2.47 19.95
C ARG A 314 4.12 3.22 18.65
N ALA A 315 3.07 3.45 17.85
CA ALA A 315 3.20 4.23 16.62
C ALA A 315 3.75 5.63 16.90
N GLY A 316 3.21 6.31 17.93
CA GLY A 316 3.66 7.64 18.33
C GLY A 316 5.14 7.66 18.77
N ASP A 317 5.59 6.64 19.51
CA ASP A 317 6.99 6.55 19.93
C ASP A 317 7.95 6.36 18.76
N GLU A 318 7.66 5.42 17.85
CA GLU A 318 8.49 5.14 16.67
C GLU A 318 8.54 6.37 15.73
N LEU A 319 7.40 7.00 15.47
CA LEU A 319 7.31 8.16 14.60
C LEU A 319 8.00 9.39 15.21
N ARG A 320 7.93 9.60 16.53
CA ARG A 320 8.70 10.64 17.21
C ARG A 320 10.21 10.36 17.17
N ALA A 321 10.61 9.09 17.25
CA ALA A 321 12.02 8.73 17.10
C ALA A 321 12.53 9.06 15.69
N VAL A 322 11.75 8.79 14.63
CA VAL A 322 12.08 9.19 13.25
C VAL A 322 12.09 10.71 13.11
N ALA A 323 11.11 11.43 13.67
CA ALA A 323 11.06 12.89 13.58
C ALA A 323 12.29 13.60 14.21
N ASN A 324 12.97 12.93 15.15
CA ASN A 324 14.16 13.43 15.83
C ASN A 324 15.48 12.90 15.24
N ASP A 325 15.43 12.01 14.25
CA ASP A 325 16.61 11.47 13.59
C ASP A 325 17.09 12.44 12.50
N THR A 326 18.36 12.84 12.59
CA THR A 326 18.97 13.81 11.67
C THR A 326 19.24 13.24 10.29
N GLU A 327 19.23 11.91 10.17
CA GLU A 327 19.47 11.18 8.92
C GLU A 327 18.17 10.91 8.15
N THR A 328 17.00 11.27 8.70
CA THR A 328 15.73 11.11 8.01
C THR A 328 15.61 12.09 6.85
N SER A 329 15.27 11.56 5.67
CA SER A 329 14.99 12.39 4.50
C SER A 329 13.81 13.34 4.72
N ALA A 330 13.82 14.47 4.03
CA ALA A 330 12.81 15.51 4.18
C ALA A 330 11.40 15.00 3.81
N GLU A 331 11.33 14.08 2.85
CA GLU A 331 10.10 13.45 2.38
C GLU A 331 9.49 12.56 3.47
N VAL A 332 10.30 11.70 4.11
CA VAL A 332 9.85 10.85 5.22
C VAL A 332 9.44 11.72 6.41
N LEU A 333 10.20 12.77 6.74
CA LEU A 333 9.81 13.72 7.79
C LEU A 333 8.47 14.40 7.51
N GLY A 334 8.18 14.73 6.25
CA GLY A 334 6.88 15.28 5.85
C GLY A 334 5.73 14.33 6.17
N VAL A 335 5.86 13.07 5.80
CA VAL A 335 4.85 12.02 6.06
C VAL A 335 4.73 11.72 7.56
N VAL A 336 5.84 11.66 8.29
CA VAL A 336 5.84 11.44 9.75
C VAL A 336 5.10 12.55 10.49
N ARG A 337 5.35 13.82 10.12
CA ARG A 337 4.65 14.97 10.71
C ARG A 337 3.16 14.95 10.42
N ASP A 338 2.78 14.56 9.20
CA ASP A 338 1.38 14.35 8.80
C ASP A 338 0.69 13.32 9.70
N ILE A 339 1.30 12.15 9.88
CA ILE A 339 0.74 11.08 10.71
C ILE A 339 0.67 11.48 12.19
N LEU A 340 1.69 12.14 12.72
CA LEU A 340 1.71 12.59 14.11
C LEU A 340 0.60 13.62 14.40
N ALA A 341 0.29 14.50 13.45
CA ALA A 341 -0.83 15.43 13.57
C ALA A 341 -2.17 14.69 13.66
N VAL A 342 -2.37 13.66 12.82
CA VAL A 342 -3.59 12.83 12.88
C VAL A 342 -3.67 12.03 14.16
N LEU A 343 -2.57 11.44 14.64
CA LEU A 343 -2.53 10.72 15.91
C LEU A 343 -2.91 11.62 17.10
N GLN A 344 -2.45 12.88 17.10
CA GLN A 344 -2.84 13.85 18.12
C GLN A 344 -4.35 14.13 18.08
N LEU A 345 -4.92 14.27 16.88
CA LEU A 345 -6.36 14.43 16.72
C LEU A 345 -7.11 13.19 17.24
N GLN A 346 -6.73 11.98 16.82
CA GLN A 346 -7.35 10.72 17.26
C GLN A 346 -7.26 10.52 18.79
N GLY A 347 -6.15 10.92 19.41
CA GLY A 347 -6.00 10.88 20.87
C GLY A 347 -6.92 11.87 21.59
N ALA A 348 -7.17 13.04 21.02
CA ALA A 348 -8.12 14.02 21.54
C ALA A 348 -9.58 13.63 21.26
N THR A 349 -9.83 12.90 20.16
CA THR A 349 -11.16 12.56 19.66
C THR A 349 -11.59 11.11 19.91
N ALA A 350 -10.90 10.34 20.75
CA ALA A 350 -11.31 8.98 21.14
C ALA A 350 -12.74 8.91 21.77
N SER A 351 -13.40 10.07 21.95
CA SER A 351 -14.81 10.23 22.34
C SER A 351 -15.67 11.05 21.34
N ALA A 352 -15.14 11.59 20.24
CA ALA A 352 -15.73 12.75 19.54
C ALA A 352 -16.26 12.51 18.12
N LEU A 353 -15.94 11.39 17.46
CA LEU A 353 -16.76 10.98 16.32
C LEU A 353 -18.05 10.41 16.89
N ASP A 354 -18.97 11.33 17.21
CA ASP A 354 -20.35 11.01 17.48
C ASP A 354 -20.96 10.40 16.20
N LEU A 355 -20.74 9.11 16.02
CA LEU A 355 -21.38 8.30 15.00
C LEU A 355 -22.79 7.90 15.43
N SER A 356 -23.26 8.36 16.60
CA SER A 356 -24.65 8.12 17.00
C SER A 356 -25.57 8.82 16.00
N TRP A 357 -26.52 8.05 15.49
CA TRP A 357 -27.64 8.62 14.77
C TRP A 357 -28.70 8.93 15.80
N THR A 358 -28.95 10.21 16.04
CA THR A 358 -30.15 10.62 16.75
C THR A 358 -31.35 10.27 15.87
N ASN A 359 -32.19 9.34 16.33
CA ASN A 359 -33.41 8.89 15.64
C ASN A 359 -34.52 9.98 15.65
N GLU A 360 -34.16 11.27 15.64
CA GLU A 360 -35.11 12.38 15.75
C GLU A 360 -36.01 12.56 14.51
N ALA A 361 -35.82 11.75 13.46
CA ALA A 361 -36.74 11.72 12.32
C ALA A 361 -38.03 10.90 12.55
N LYS A 362 -38.38 10.60 13.81
CA LYS A 362 -39.72 10.09 14.15
C LYS A 362 -40.61 11.27 14.53
N GLU A 363 -41.70 11.41 13.77
CA GLU A 363 -42.86 12.29 13.98
C GLU A 363 -42.79 13.68 13.32
N ALA A 364 -42.58 13.70 11.99
CA ALA A 364 -43.30 14.67 11.17
C ALA A 364 -44.63 14.01 10.72
N PRO A 365 -45.81 14.58 11.05
CA PRO A 365 -47.11 13.99 10.76
C PRO A 365 -47.44 13.87 9.27
#